data_AF-A0A7G1ICU6-F1
#
_entry.id   AF-A0A7G1ICU6-F1
#
_cell.length_a   1.000
_cell.length_b   1.000
_cell.length_c   1.000
_cell.angle_alpha   90.00
_cell.angle_beta   90.00
_cell.angle_gamma   90.00
#
_symmetry.space_group_name_H-M   'P 1'
#
loop_
_entity.id
_entity.type
_entity.pdbx_description
1 polymer ?
#
loop_
_entity_poly.entity_id
_entity_poly.type
_entity_poly.pdbx_seq_one_letter_code
_entity_poly.pdbx_strand_id
1 'polypeptide(L)'
;MSGTNVHAIVEQAPAAATCHDPADSAAPLIFALSATSAEALRGSSRRLAEWLAGRQHQDATALSNLAYTLARRRGHRPVRTGVVADSRAELIERLHRVAEDEHPYPAAVGHDDRGPVWVFSGQGSQWTAMGAELLASEPVFASTVAALEPVIAAESGFSVTDAMSAPHTVTGIDRVQPTLFAVQVALAATMSSYGVRPGAVIGHSLGEAAAAVVAGALSLDDGARVICRRSRLCLRVAGNGAMASVELPAQQVREELARPGATARDVVVAVVASPQSTVIGGAAQTVRDLVAQWQEREVLAREVAVDVASHTPQVDPILPELSQALGDLTPMKPTIPYYSATSFDPREQPTCDARYWVDNLRHMVRFAAAVRAALEDGYRVFAELSPHPLLTRAVQQTACSLDIPVAAVAAMRREQPMPWGLRPVVIDLYSAGAAVDFGVLHPGGQLVDAPLPVWTRRRMLLRPDRAGRHSCVNTVAAHPLLGAHVRLMEEPPRHVWHGEVGTAALPWLRDHQIHDVAALPGAAFCEMALAAAHTIFGEQSQVCDIRFEEMLLLDDQTPIGAVASVEEPGVAGFVVQTEQQNQRCDEPAQYCRPYPRKTGRPPMTWPIYCGPIGAATTAPRCESGSGSVVFG
;
A
#
# COMPACT_ATOMS: atom_id res chain seq x y z
N MET A 1 -7.70 33.63 28.74
CA MET A 1 -7.49 32.20 29.08
C MET A 1 -8.71 31.72 29.85
N SER A 2 -9.30 30.57 29.51
CA SER A 2 -10.63 30.11 29.97
C SER A 2 -10.68 29.42 31.35
N GLY A 3 -9.53 29.22 32.03
CA GLY A 3 -9.50 28.57 33.35
C GLY A 3 -9.70 27.05 33.34
N THR A 4 -9.52 26.38 32.20
CA THR A 4 -9.68 24.92 32.11
C THR A 4 -8.48 24.20 32.74
N ASN A 5 -8.65 23.73 33.97
CA ASN A 5 -7.66 22.90 34.66
C ASN A 5 -7.89 21.43 34.32
N VAL A 6 -6.85 20.75 33.84
CA VAL A 6 -6.87 19.31 33.55
C VAL A 6 -5.81 18.63 34.42
N HIS A 7 -6.22 17.62 35.19
CA HIS A 7 -5.36 16.76 35.99
C HIS A 7 -5.62 15.30 35.62
N ALA A 8 -4.54 14.52 35.48
CA ALA A 8 -4.61 13.09 35.21
C ALA A 8 -3.70 12.34 36.19
N ILE A 9 -4.23 11.28 36.78
CA ILE A 9 -3.48 10.34 37.62
C ILE A 9 -3.17 9.12 36.75
N VAL A 10 -1.90 8.72 36.72
CA VAL A 10 -1.40 7.59 35.92
C VAL A 10 -0.58 6.70 36.84
N GLU A 11 -0.77 5.39 36.73
CA GLU A 11 -0.01 4.38 37.47
C GLU A 11 0.81 3.51 36.50
N GLN A 12 1.84 2.84 37.02
CA GLN A 12 2.63 1.91 36.22
C GLN A 12 1.79 0.68 35.86
N ALA A 13 2.00 0.14 34.65
CA ALA A 13 1.39 -1.14 34.28
C ALA A 13 1.88 -2.26 35.22
N PRO A 14 1.02 -3.24 35.57
CA PRO A 14 1.45 -4.44 36.29
C PRO A 14 2.60 -5.13 35.56
N ALA A 15 3.55 -5.70 36.31
CA ALA A 15 4.64 -6.45 35.72
C ALA A 15 4.07 -7.58 34.84
N ALA A 16 4.45 -7.59 33.56
CA ALA A 16 3.99 -8.62 32.65
C ALA A 16 4.47 -9.99 33.15
N ALA A 17 3.58 -10.98 33.13
CA ALA A 17 3.97 -12.37 33.35
C ALA A 17 5.09 -12.70 32.36
N THR A 18 6.21 -13.21 32.85
CA THR A 18 7.31 -13.69 32.02
C THR A 18 6.77 -14.81 31.14
N CYS A 19 6.41 -14.45 29.91
CA CYS A 19 6.19 -15.43 28.86
C CYS A 19 7.49 -16.21 28.79
N HIS A 20 7.45 -17.52 29.04
CA HIS A 20 8.61 -18.36 28.78
C HIS A 20 9.03 -18.07 27.34
N ASP A 21 10.24 -17.52 27.17
CA ASP A 21 10.85 -17.48 25.86
C ASP A 21 10.81 -18.92 25.36
N PRO A 22 10.11 -19.21 24.24
CA PRO A 22 10.31 -20.51 23.60
C PRO A 22 11.81 -20.59 23.39
N ALA A 23 12.47 -21.52 24.09
CA ALA A 23 13.92 -21.65 24.14
C ALA A 23 14.48 -21.35 22.76
N ASP A 24 15.38 -20.36 22.64
CA ASP A 24 15.95 -19.86 21.38
C ASP A 24 16.09 -21.02 20.41
N SER A 25 15.08 -21.20 19.56
CA SER A 25 15.10 -22.34 18.67
C SER A 25 16.19 -21.99 17.69
N ALA A 26 17.18 -22.85 17.51
CA ALA A 26 18.25 -22.66 16.54
C ALA A 26 17.74 -22.56 15.07
N ALA A 27 16.42 -22.54 14.86
CA ALA A 27 15.80 -22.32 13.58
C ALA A 27 15.94 -20.84 13.14
N PRO A 28 16.23 -20.60 11.86
CA PRO A 28 16.32 -19.26 11.30
C PRO A 28 14.99 -18.49 11.41
N LEU A 29 15.06 -17.18 11.69
CA LEU A 29 13.89 -16.31 11.88
C LEU A 29 13.66 -15.39 10.68
N ILE A 30 12.40 -15.06 10.41
CA ILE A 30 12.01 -14.07 9.39
C ILE A 30 11.77 -12.71 10.07
N PHE A 31 12.49 -11.69 9.62
CA PHE A 31 12.35 -10.29 10.02
C PHE A 31 11.65 -9.52 8.91
N ALA A 32 10.37 -9.20 9.12
CA ALA A 32 9.57 -8.46 8.15
C ALA A 32 9.92 -6.96 8.15
N LEU A 33 10.10 -6.39 6.96
CA LEU A 33 10.40 -4.97 6.75
C LEU A 33 9.34 -4.38 5.83
N SER A 34 8.89 -3.16 6.14
CA SER A 34 8.00 -2.43 5.24
C SER A 34 8.09 -0.93 5.39
N ALA A 35 7.81 -0.23 4.31
CA ALA A 35 7.77 1.22 4.20
C ALA A 35 6.80 1.65 3.08
N THR A 36 6.59 2.95 2.95
CA THR A 36 5.73 3.53 1.89
C THR A 36 6.47 3.79 0.58
N SER A 37 7.80 3.65 0.55
CA SER A 37 8.64 3.84 -0.63
C SER A 37 9.92 3.01 -0.52
N ALA A 38 10.58 2.72 -1.65
CA ALA A 38 11.86 2.02 -1.66
C ALA A 38 12.96 2.78 -0.89
N GLU A 39 12.99 4.10 -1.01
CA GLU A 39 13.90 4.97 -0.26
C GLU A 39 13.69 4.85 1.26
N ALA A 40 12.43 4.90 1.71
CA ALA A 40 12.08 4.75 3.11
C ALA A 40 12.38 3.33 3.63
N LEU A 41 12.23 2.30 2.79
CA LEU A 41 12.60 0.93 3.14
C LEU A 41 14.10 0.84 3.40
N ARG A 42 14.93 1.32 2.46
CA ARG A 42 16.40 1.35 2.61
C ARG A 42 16.83 2.12 3.86
N GLY A 43 16.25 3.29 4.08
CA GLY A 43 16.52 4.09 5.27
C GLY A 43 16.13 3.37 6.57
N SER A 44 15.00 2.68 6.57
CA SER A 44 14.53 1.89 7.73
C SER A 44 15.44 0.70 8.01
N SER A 45 15.88 -0.02 6.96
CA SER A 45 16.80 -1.15 7.10
C SER A 45 18.16 -0.70 7.65
N ARG A 46 18.71 0.41 7.15
CA ARG A 46 19.96 0.99 7.67
C ARG A 46 19.85 1.36 9.15
N ARG A 47 18.79 2.08 9.51
CA ARG A 47 18.55 2.50 10.89
C ARG A 47 18.36 1.32 11.84
N LEU A 48 17.73 0.24 11.38
CA LEU A 48 17.56 -0.98 12.16
C LEU A 48 18.89 -1.71 12.35
N ALA A 49 19.74 -1.78 11.33
CA ALA A 49 21.07 -2.38 11.40
C ALA A 49 21.97 -1.63 12.40
N GLU A 50 22.01 -0.29 12.32
CA GLU A 50 22.77 0.57 13.24
C GLU A 50 22.29 0.40 14.69
N TRP A 51 20.97 0.31 14.90
CA TRP A 51 20.38 0.07 16.21
C TRP A 51 20.79 -1.31 16.78
N LEU A 52 20.77 -2.36 15.96
CA LEU A 52 21.19 -3.71 16.35
C LEU A 52 22.67 -3.79 16.72
N ALA A 53 23.52 -2.96 16.11
CA ALA A 53 24.95 -2.89 16.38
C ALA A 53 25.31 -2.14 17.68
N GLY A 54 24.37 -1.39 18.27
CA GLY A 54 24.58 -0.65 19.51
C GLY A 54 24.77 -1.57 20.73
N ARG A 55 25.81 -1.32 21.55
CA ARG A 55 26.18 -2.15 22.72
C ARG A 55 25.04 -2.38 23.72
N GLN A 56 24.17 -1.40 23.93
CA GLN A 56 23.04 -1.51 24.87
C GLN A 56 22.01 -2.58 24.44
N HIS A 57 21.96 -2.93 23.15
CA HIS A 57 20.98 -3.86 22.59
C HIS A 57 21.55 -5.26 22.33
N GLN A 58 22.87 -5.43 22.46
CA GLN A 58 23.54 -6.72 22.27
C GLN A 58 23.12 -7.74 23.34
N ASP A 59 23.07 -7.31 24.61
CA ASP A 59 22.78 -8.21 25.74
C ASP A 59 21.29 -8.28 26.10
N ALA A 60 20.49 -7.29 25.69
CA ALA A 60 19.12 -7.11 26.17
C ALA A 60 18.01 -7.51 25.18
N THR A 61 18.31 -7.71 23.88
CA THR A 61 17.28 -7.98 22.86
C THR A 61 17.40 -9.39 22.30
N ALA A 62 16.43 -10.25 22.62
CA ALA A 62 16.25 -11.52 21.93
C ALA A 62 15.78 -11.30 20.48
N LEU A 63 16.37 -12.01 19.52
CA LEU A 63 16.05 -11.86 18.10
C LEU A 63 14.63 -12.32 17.77
N SER A 64 14.13 -13.35 18.46
CA SER A 64 12.74 -13.81 18.39
C SER A 64 11.75 -12.69 18.73
N ASN A 65 12.01 -11.92 19.79
CA ASN A 65 11.19 -10.79 20.20
C ASN A 65 11.22 -9.63 19.18
N LEU A 66 12.37 -9.41 18.53
CA LEU A 66 12.45 -8.45 17.42
C LEU A 66 11.66 -8.93 16.20
N ALA A 67 11.82 -10.19 15.79
CA ALA A 67 11.09 -10.77 14.67
C ALA A 67 9.57 -10.71 14.91
N TYR A 68 9.12 -11.09 16.10
CA TYR A 68 7.74 -10.93 16.56
C TYR A 68 7.25 -9.49 16.48
N THR A 69 8.03 -8.53 17.00
CA THR A 69 7.66 -7.11 17.00
C THR A 69 7.49 -6.59 15.57
N LEU A 70 8.44 -6.89 14.69
CA LEU A 70 8.41 -6.45 13.29
C LEU A 70 7.28 -7.10 12.49
N ALA A 71 6.99 -8.38 12.75
CA ALA A 71 6.01 -9.14 11.98
C ALA A 71 4.57 -8.98 12.48
N ARG A 72 4.34 -8.78 13.78
CA ARG A 72 2.97 -8.79 14.36
C ARG A 72 2.53 -7.48 15.00
N ARG A 73 3.47 -6.57 15.26
CA ARG A 73 3.24 -5.36 16.06
C ARG A 73 3.57 -4.07 15.31
N ARG A 74 3.98 -4.20 14.04
CA ARG A 74 4.12 -3.10 13.08
C ARG A 74 3.04 -3.24 11.99
N GLY A 75 2.65 -2.11 11.41
CA GLY A 75 1.80 -2.13 10.22
C GLY A 75 2.61 -2.46 8.98
N HIS A 76 2.09 -3.35 8.13
CA HIS A 76 2.69 -3.69 6.85
C HIS A 76 2.32 -2.65 5.78
N ARG A 77 3.32 -2.07 5.14
CA ARG A 77 3.17 -1.03 4.12
C ARG A 77 3.45 -1.58 2.71
N PRO A 78 3.02 -0.89 1.64
CA PRO A 78 3.05 -1.45 0.28
C PRO A 78 4.45 -1.82 -0.24
N VAL A 79 5.51 -1.10 0.16
CA VAL A 79 6.88 -1.43 -0.24
C VAL A 79 7.53 -2.23 0.88
N ARG A 80 7.74 -3.52 0.65
CA ARG A 80 8.08 -4.45 1.73
C ARG A 80 8.96 -5.59 1.25
N THR A 81 9.73 -6.12 2.20
CA THR A 81 10.64 -7.26 2.03
C THR A 81 10.87 -7.92 3.38
N GLY A 82 11.66 -8.97 3.43
CA GLY A 82 12.08 -9.60 4.67
C GLY A 82 13.52 -10.06 4.60
N VAL A 83 14.05 -10.37 5.77
CA VAL A 83 15.37 -10.96 5.94
C VAL A 83 15.23 -12.26 6.72
N VAL A 84 15.93 -13.31 6.29
CA VAL A 84 16.16 -14.49 7.11
C VAL A 84 17.53 -14.36 7.76
N ALA A 85 17.60 -14.61 9.06
CA ALA A 85 18.86 -14.70 9.79
C ALA A 85 18.73 -15.65 10.98
N ASP A 86 19.81 -16.36 11.31
CA ASP A 86 19.93 -17.18 12.51
C ASP A 86 20.69 -16.47 13.65
N SER A 87 21.34 -15.36 13.33
CA SER A 87 22.24 -14.65 14.23
C SER A 87 22.14 -13.15 14.02
N ARG A 88 22.52 -12.40 15.07
CA ARG A 88 22.49 -10.94 15.03
C ARG A 88 23.45 -10.38 13.99
N ALA A 89 24.64 -10.98 13.87
CA ALA A 89 25.65 -10.56 12.91
C ALA A 89 25.13 -10.72 11.48
N GLU A 90 24.53 -11.86 11.16
CA GLU A 90 23.92 -12.06 9.84
C GLU A 90 22.75 -11.09 9.60
N LEU A 91 21.88 -10.89 10.60
CA LEU A 91 20.77 -9.94 10.47
C LEU A 91 21.26 -8.53 10.13
N ILE A 92 22.29 -8.04 10.81
CA ILE A 92 22.90 -6.73 10.52
C ILE A 92 23.42 -6.69 9.08
N GLU A 93 24.19 -7.70 8.66
CA GLU A 93 24.74 -7.78 7.31
C GLU A 93 23.63 -7.75 6.24
N ARG A 94 22.58 -8.56 6.41
CA ARG A 94 21.46 -8.65 5.47
C ARG A 94 20.63 -7.37 5.42
N LEU A 95 20.45 -6.69 6.55
CA LEU A 95 19.79 -5.38 6.60
C LEU A 95 20.60 -4.32 5.85
N HIS A 96 21.94 -4.36 5.94
CA HIS A 96 22.80 -3.49 5.13
C HIS A 96 22.65 -3.79 3.63
N ARG A 97 22.59 -5.07 3.24
CA ARG A 97 22.32 -5.44 1.84
C ARG A 97 21.01 -4.83 1.35
N VAL A 98 19.91 -4.93 2.12
CA VAL A 98 18.64 -4.27 1.75
C VAL A 98 18.78 -2.75 1.64
N ALA A 99 19.58 -2.13 2.51
CA ALA A 99 19.78 -0.69 2.52
C ALA A 99 20.62 -0.16 1.35
N GLU A 100 21.52 -0.98 0.83
CA GLU A 100 22.46 -0.67 -0.26
C GLU A 100 21.98 -1.16 -1.62
N ASP A 101 21.02 -2.08 -1.64
CA ASP A 101 20.48 -2.67 -2.86
C ASP A 101 19.84 -1.61 -3.76
N GLU A 102 20.44 -1.40 -4.93
CA GLU A 102 19.95 -0.46 -5.94
C GLU A 102 18.72 -0.99 -6.70
N HIS A 103 18.43 -2.30 -6.61
CA HIS A 103 17.26 -2.87 -7.27
C HIS A 103 15.97 -2.20 -6.77
N PRO A 104 14.99 -1.99 -7.68
CA PRO A 104 13.72 -1.40 -7.29
C PRO A 104 12.99 -2.35 -6.33
N TYR A 105 12.50 -1.80 -5.22
CA TYR A 105 11.49 -2.43 -4.38
C TYR A 105 10.12 -1.94 -4.84
N PRO A 106 9.43 -2.66 -5.77
CA PRO A 106 8.11 -2.25 -6.21
C PRO A 106 7.10 -2.33 -5.07
N ALA A 107 6.00 -1.60 -5.21
CA ALA A 107 4.86 -1.79 -4.33
C ALA A 107 4.25 -3.17 -4.56
N ALA A 108 3.79 -3.81 -3.50
CA ALA A 108 3.02 -5.04 -3.53
C ALA A 108 1.82 -4.90 -4.47
N VAL A 109 1.57 -5.93 -5.28
CA VAL A 109 0.42 -6.00 -6.19
C VAL A 109 -0.83 -6.58 -5.51
N GLY A 110 -0.64 -7.35 -4.45
CA GLY A 110 -1.71 -7.82 -3.56
C GLY A 110 -2.00 -6.86 -2.40
N HIS A 111 -3.07 -7.14 -1.66
CA HIS A 111 -3.62 -6.26 -0.63
C HIS A 111 -3.74 -6.90 0.77
N ASP A 112 -3.04 -8.00 1.03
CA ASP A 112 -3.11 -8.76 2.30
C ASP A 112 -4.48 -9.37 2.63
N ASP A 113 -5.46 -9.26 1.73
CA ASP A 113 -6.82 -9.73 1.91
C ASP A 113 -6.98 -11.22 1.57
N ARG A 114 -6.07 -11.77 0.77
CA ARG A 114 -6.14 -13.13 0.24
C ARG A 114 -4.79 -13.83 0.30
N GLY A 115 -4.87 -15.13 0.55
CA GLY A 115 -3.74 -16.03 0.32
C GLY A 115 -3.37 -16.09 -1.17
N PRO A 116 -2.14 -16.50 -1.49
CA PRO A 116 -1.69 -16.68 -2.87
C PRO A 116 -2.44 -17.82 -3.56
N VAL A 117 -2.43 -17.82 -4.89
CA VAL A 117 -2.90 -18.95 -5.69
C VAL A 117 -1.77 -19.96 -5.82
N TRP A 118 -1.96 -21.18 -5.34
CA TRP A 118 -1.01 -22.27 -5.59
C TRP A 118 -1.17 -22.82 -7.00
N VAL A 119 -0.08 -22.81 -7.74
CA VAL A 119 0.02 -23.35 -9.09
C VAL A 119 0.85 -24.61 -9.06
N PHE A 120 0.28 -25.73 -9.48
CA PHE A 120 0.94 -27.03 -9.50
C PHE A 120 1.26 -27.46 -10.94
N SER A 121 2.55 -27.56 -11.23
CA SER A 121 3.06 -27.81 -12.58
C SER A 121 2.86 -29.24 -13.05
N GLY A 122 2.94 -29.42 -14.37
CA GLY A 122 2.99 -30.73 -15.00
C GLY A 122 4.34 -31.45 -14.88
N GLN A 123 4.52 -32.50 -15.68
CA GLN A 123 5.80 -33.20 -15.83
C GLN A 123 6.84 -32.30 -16.48
N GLY A 124 8.11 -32.49 -16.11
CA GLY A 124 9.25 -31.80 -16.71
C GLY A 124 9.98 -30.88 -15.73
N SER A 125 9.52 -30.73 -14.49
CA SER A 125 10.20 -29.94 -13.46
C SER A 125 11.25 -30.72 -12.68
N GLN A 126 11.32 -32.05 -12.82
CA GLN A 126 12.24 -32.91 -12.07
C GLN A 126 13.71 -32.66 -12.41
N TRP A 127 14.58 -32.87 -11.42
CA TRP A 127 16.04 -32.78 -11.53
C TRP A 127 16.71 -33.63 -10.43
N THR A 128 18.03 -33.82 -10.54
CA THR A 128 18.81 -34.67 -9.63
C THR A 128 18.75 -34.17 -8.18
N ALA A 129 18.52 -35.06 -7.21
CA ALA A 129 18.48 -34.73 -5.78
C ALA A 129 17.52 -33.57 -5.40
N MET A 130 16.46 -33.35 -6.18
CA MET A 130 15.57 -32.20 -6.03
C MET A 130 14.86 -32.08 -4.67
N GLY A 131 14.73 -33.18 -3.91
CA GLY A 131 14.10 -33.19 -2.59
C GLY A 131 15.10 -33.27 -1.43
N ALA A 132 16.39 -33.50 -1.69
CA ALA A 132 17.35 -33.88 -0.66
C ALA A 132 17.53 -32.78 0.42
N GLU A 133 17.67 -31.52 0.01
CA GLU A 133 17.87 -30.41 0.94
C GLU A 133 16.63 -30.15 1.81
N LEU A 134 15.42 -30.21 1.24
CA LEU A 134 14.18 -30.01 1.97
C LEU A 134 13.85 -31.20 2.90
N LEU A 135 14.16 -32.43 2.51
CA LEU A 135 14.06 -33.59 3.41
C LEU A 135 14.92 -33.42 4.67
N ALA A 136 16.08 -32.76 4.56
CA ALA A 136 16.98 -32.53 5.69
C ALA A 136 16.62 -31.27 6.51
N SER A 137 16.15 -30.20 5.86
CA SER A 137 15.99 -28.88 6.48
C SER A 137 14.54 -28.53 6.87
N GLU A 138 13.54 -29.20 6.29
CA GLU A 138 12.12 -28.87 6.47
C GLU A 138 11.35 -30.04 7.09
N PRO A 139 11.10 -30.04 8.42
CA PRO A 139 10.45 -31.16 9.10
C PRO A 139 9.05 -31.51 8.57
N VAL A 140 8.26 -30.50 8.15
CA VAL A 140 6.92 -30.71 7.58
C VAL A 140 6.99 -31.29 6.17
N PHE A 141 8.02 -30.92 5.40
CA PHE A 141 8.27 -31.52 4.10
C PHE A 141 8.57 -33.01 4.28
N ALA A 142 9.54 -33.32 5.16
CA ALA A 142 9.94 -34.69 5.45
C ALA A 142 8.79 -35.56 5.98
N SER A 143 7.98 -35.05 6.92
CA SER A 143 6.84 -35.80 7.47
C SER A 143 5.75 -36.03 6.43
N THR A 144 5.50 -35.08 5.53
CA THR A 144 4.53 -35.24 4.44
C THR A 144 4.98 -36.29 3.43
N VAL A 145 6.28 -36.29 3.07
CA VAL A 145 6.85 -37.32 2.20
C VAL A 145 6.78 -38.70 2.89
N ALA A 146 7.11 -38.78 4.18
CA ALA A 146 7.03 -40.03 4.94
C ALA A 146 5.60 -40.59 5.02
N ALA A 147 4.58 -39.73 5.06
CA ALA A 147 3.17 -40.15 5.02
C ALA A 147 2.76 -40.71 3.64
N LEU A 148 3.34 -40.18 2.55
CA LEU A 148 3.09 -40.64 1.18
C LEU A 148 3.87 -41.91 0.81
N GLU A 149 5.04 -42.10 1.39
CA GLU A 149 5.96 -43.22 1.15
C GLU A 149 5.27 -44.59 1.13
N PRO A 150 4.52 -45.03 2.17
CA PRO A 150 3.91 -46.36 2.17
C PRO A 150 2.89 -46.57 1.04
N VAL A 151 2.13 -45.53 0.69
CA VAL A 151 1.11 -45.62 -0.37
C VAL A 151 1.77 -45.71 -1.74
N ILE A 152 2.78 -44.86 -2.00
CA ILE A 152 3.52 -44.87 -3.28
C ILE A 152 4.31 -46.17 -3.44
N ALA A 153 4.94 -46.66 -2.37
CA ALA A 153 5.65 -47.94 -2.39
C ALA A 153 4.70 -49.10 -2.70
N ALA A 154 3.49 -49.12 -2.12
CA ALA A 154 2.50 -50.16 -2.39
C ALA A 154 1.93 -50.11 -3.82
N GLU A 155 1.65 -48.91 -4.35
CA GLU A 155 1.02 -48.75 -5.67
C GLU A 155 2.01 -48.81 -6.85
N SER A 156 3.24 -48.31 -6.65
CA SER A 156 4.25 -48.13 -7.71
C SER A 156 5.54 -48.93 -7.51
N GLY A 157 5.73 -49.58 -6.36
CA GLY A 157 6.86 -50.49 -6.12
C GLY A 157 8.24 -49.82 -5.99
N PHE A 158 8.31 -48.53 -5.65
CA PHE A 158 9.57 -47.82 -5.44
C PHE A 158 9.49 -46.86 -4.25
N SER A 159 10.64 -46.49 -3.69
CA SER A 159 10.71 -45.46 -2.64
C SER A 159 10.70 -44.05 -3.23
N VAL A 160 9.72 -43.24 -2.82
CA VAL A 160 9.61 -41.85 -3.31
C VAL A 160 10.70 -40.96 -2.69
N THR A 161 11.06 -41.23 -1.44
CA THR A 161 12.16 -40.57 -0.72
C THR A 161 13.49 -40.82 -1.43
N ASP A 162 13.78 -42.07 -1.80
CA ASP A 162 15.00 -42.40 -2.54
C ASP A 162 14.98 -41.73 -3.94
N ALA A 163 13.84 -41.76 -4.63
CA ALA A 163 13.73 -41.18 -5.97
C ALA A 163 13.97 -39.66 -6.01
N MET A 164 13.56 -38.90 -4.98
CA MET A 164 13.78 -37.46 -4.93
C MET A 164 15.15 -37.05 -4.37
N SER A 165 15.84 -37.95 -3.67
CA SER A 165 17.16 -37.70 -3.06
C SER A 165 18.33 -38.33 -3.85
N ALA A 166 18.03 -39.16 -4.84
CA ALA A 166 19.03 -39.87 -5.64
C ALA A 166 20.01 -38.92 -6.37
N PRO A 167 21.27 -39.35 -6.58
CA PRO A 167 22.29 -38.60 -7.31
C PRO A 167 22.10 -38.63 -8.84
N HIS A 168 20.91 -39.04 -9.31
CA HIS A 168 20.50 -38.99 -10.70
C HIS A 168 19.05 -38.49 -10.78
N THR A 169 18.68 -37.90 -11.92
CA THR A 169 17.30 -37.46 -12.13
C THR A 169 16.39 -38.68 -12.27
N VAL A 170 15.25 -38.67 -11.56
CA VAL A 170 14.21 -39.70 -11.69
C VAL A 170 13.70 -39.76 -13.14
N THR A 171 13.59 -40.97 -13.68
CA THR A 171 13.13 -41.26 -15.05
C THR A 171 12.00 -42.29 -15.02
N GLY A 172 11.28 -42.41 -16.14
CA GLY A 172 10.07 -43.24 -16.24
C GLY A 172 8.84 -42.51 -15.72
N ILE A 173 7.79 -42.41 -16.54
CA ILE A 173 6.58 -41.65 -16.20
C ILE A 173 5.91 -42.15 -14.92
N ASP A 174 5.93 -43.47 -14.71
CA ASP A 174 5.43 -44.18 -13.54
C ASP A 174 6.11 -43.77 -12.24
N ARG A 175 7.38 -43.35 -12.28
CA ARG A 175 8.14 -42.85 -11.13
C ARG A 175 8.15 -41.33 -11.05
N VAL A 176 8.31 -40.65 -12.18
CA VAL A 176 8.39 -39.19 -12.25
C VAL A 176 7.11 -38.54 -11.71
N GLN A 177 5.92 -39.00 -12.12
CA GLN A 177 4.69 -38.32 -11.71
C GLN A 177 4.40 -38.47 -10.20
N PRO A 178 4.52 -39.65 -9.57
CA PRO A 178 4.35 -39.77 -8.11
C PRO A 178 5.41 -38.98 -7.33
N THR A 179 6.67 -38.94 -7.79
CA THR A 179 7.71 -38.14 -7.14
C THR A 179 7.39 -36.64 -7.22
N LEU A 180 6.97 -36.14 -8.38
CA LEU A 180 6.56 -34.74 -8.52
C LEU A 180 5.36 -34.40 -7.63
N PHE A 181 4.34 -35.26 -7.63
CA PHE A 181 3.17 -35.10 -6.76
C PHE A 181 3.58 -35.02 -5.27
N ALA A 182 4.45 -35.91 -4.81
CA ALA A 182 4.93 -35.91 -3.42
C ALA A 182 5.64 -34.60 -3.06
N VAL A 183 6.53 -34.11 -3.92
CA VAL A 183 7.19 -32.81 -3.71
C VAL A 183 6.17 -31.67 -3.68
N GLN A 184 5.23 -31.64 -4.63
CA GLN A 184 4.22 -30.58 -4.73
C GLN A 184 3.34 -30.49 -3.48
N VAL A 185 2.85 -31.62 -2.97
CA VAL A 185 2.03 -31.68 -1.76
C VAL A 185 2.85 -31.32 -0.52
N ALA A 186 4.09 -31.82 -0.42
CA ALA A 186 4.99 -31.49 0.68
C ALA A 186 5.37 -30.00 0.71
N LEU A 187 5.61 -29.36 -0.44
CA LEU A 187 5.80 -27.91 -0.54
C LEU A 187 4.57 -27.16 -0.01
N ALA A 188 3.37 -27.53 -0.42
CA ALA A 188 2.13 -26.86 0.02
C ALA A 188 1.90 -27.00 1.53
N ALA A 189 2.18 -28.18 2.10
CA ALA A 189 2.12 -28.44 3.53
C ALA A 189 3.14 -27.58 4.30
N THR A 190 4.38 -27.50 3.83
CA THR A 190 5.42 -26.67 4.46
C THR A 190 5.09 -25.19 4.40
N MET A 191 4.61 -24.66 3.27
CA MET A 191 4.18 -23.26 3.17
C MET A 191 3.04 -22.95 4.14
N SER A 192 2.08 -23.87 4.28
CA SER A 192 0.99 -23.74 5.25
C SER A 192 1.49 -23.73 6.70
N SER A 193 2.55 -24.48 6.99
CA SER A 193 3.22 -24.50 8.30
C SER A 193 3.94 -23.19 8.63
N TYR A 194 4.27 -22.38 7.62
CA TYR A 194 4.78 -21.02 7.78
C TYR A 194 3.69 -19.94 7.83
N GLY A 195 2.41 -20.34 7.88
CA GLY A 195 1.28 -19.43 7.90
C GLY A 195 0.89 -18.90 6.53
N VAL A 196 1.45 -19.43 5.44
CA VAL A 196 1.06 -19.08 4.08
C VAL A 196 0.05 -20.10 3.57
N ARG A 197 -1.24 -19.76 3.66
CA ARG A 197 -2.35 -20.62 3.23
C ARG A 197 -2.84 -20.17 1.85
N PRO A 198 -3.19 -21.10 0.94
CA PRO A 198 -3.69 -20.71 -0.37
C PRO A 198 -5.03 -19.99 -0.28
N GLY A 199 -5.20 -18.96 -1.09
CA GLY A 199 -6.51 -18.38 -1.38
C GLY A 199 -7.26 -19.14 -2.47
N ALA A 200 -6.54 -19.85 -3.35
CA ALA A 200 -7.07 -20.74 -4.37
C ALA A 200 -5.99 -21.72 -4.87
N VAL A 201 -6.38 -22.73 -5.65
CA VAL A 201 -5.45 -23.65 -6.33
C VAL A 201 -5.72 -23.76 -7.83
N ILE A 202 -4.67 -23.99 -8.60
CA ILE A 202 -4.71 -24.33 -10.04
C ILE A 202 -3.71 -25.45 -10.29
N GLY A 203 -4.16 -26.54 -10.90
CA GLY A 203 -3.28 -27.61 -11.35
C GLY A 203 -3.13 -27.63 -12.87
N HIS A 204 -1.98 -28.10 -13.35
CA HIS A 204 -1.72 -28.28 -14.77
C HIS A 204 -1.42 -29.76 -15.06
N SER A 205 -2.29 -30.44 -15.82
CA SER A 205 -2.16 -31.87 -16.13
C SER A 205 -2.09 -32.68 -14.81
N LEU A 206 -0.98 -33.39 -14.57
CA LEU A 206 -0.74 -34.16 -13.34
C LEU A 206 -0.80 -33.29 -12.07
N GLY A 207 -0.47 -32.00 -12.16
CA GLY A 207 -0.48 -31.08 -11.02
C GLY A 207 -1.88 -30.91 -10.43
N GLU A 208 -2.94 -31.25 -11.18
CA GLU A 208 -4.30 -31.27 -10.63
C GLU A 208 -4.48 -32.30 -9.50
N ALA A 209 -3.68 -33.36 -9.45
CA ALA A 209 -3.69 -34.31 -8.33
C ALA A 209 -3.22 -33.64 -7.03
N ALA A 210 -2.11 -32.89 -7.08
CA ALA A 210 -1.63 -32.12 -5.93
C ALA A 210 -2.64 -31.01 -5.55
N ALA A 211 -3.21 -30.31 -6.54
CA ALA A 211 -4.25 -29.31 -6.30
C ALA A 211 -5.48 -29.92 -5.60
N ALA A 212 -5.90 -31.13 -5.99
CA ALA A 212 -7.05 -31.81 -5.41
C ALA A 212 -6.82 -32.18 -3.94
N VAL A 213 -5.63 -32.68 -3.60
CA VAL A 213 -5.26 -32.95 -2.20
C VAL A 213 -5.21 -31.65 -1.39
N VAL A 214 -4.52 -30.63 -1.91
CA VAL A 214 -4.32 -29.37 -1.18
C VAL A 214 -5.63 -28.61 -0.96
N ALA A 215 -6.57 -28.68 -1.92
CA ALA A 215 -7.88 -28.10 -1.77
C ALA A 215 -8.85 -28.94 -0.90
N GLY A 216 -8.44 -30.12 -0.46
CA GLY A 216 -9.29 -31.05 0.29
C GLY A 216 -10.35 -31.76 -0.55
N ALA A 217 -10.19 -31.78 -1.88
CA ALA A 217 -11.05 -32.53 -2.80
C ALA A 217 -10.72 -34.03 -2.82
N LEU A 218 -9.49 -34.39 -2.44
CA LEU A 218 -9.03 -35.77 -2.23
C LEU A 218 -8.25 -35.87 -0.91
N SER A 219 -8.27 -37.07 -0.32
CA SER A 219 -7.35 -37.40 0.77
C SER A 219 -5.92 -37.54 0.23
N LEU A 220 -4.93 -37.51 1.13
CA LEU A 220 -3.53 -37.72 0.76
C LEU A 220 -3.32 -39.07 0.05
N ASP A 221 -3.90 -40.14 0.62
CA ASP A 221 -3.88 -41.50 0.07
C ASP A 221 -4.56 -41.59 -1.30
N ASP A 222 -5.74 -41.00 -1.47
CA ASP A 222 -6.45 -41.03 -2.75
C ASP A 222 -5.71 -40.25 -3.83
N GLY A 223 -5.11 -39.11 -3.49
CA GLY A 223 -4.24 -38.37 -4.42
C GLY A 223 -3.03 -39.19 -4.86
N ALA A 224 -2.40 -39.91 -3.92
CA ALA A 224 -1.29 -40.82 -4.22
C ALA A 224 -1.73 -41.99 -5.12
N ARG A 225 -2.90 -42.59 -4.87
CA ARG A 225 -3.48 -43.64 -5.72
C ARG A 225 -3.76 -43.16 -7.13
N VAL A 226 -4.38 -41.98 -7.28
CA VAL A 226 -4.64 -41.35 -8.57
C VAL A 226 -3.35 -41.25 -9.37
N ILE A 227 -2.31 -40.63 -8.79
CA ILE A 227 -1.09 -40.37 -9.55
C ILE A 227 -0.33 -41.64 -9.89
N CYS A 228 -0.25 -42.61 -8.97
CA CYS A 228 0.44 -43.88 -9.18
C CYS A 228 -0.26 -44.76 -10.22
N ARG A 229 -1.59 -44.91 -10.11
CA ARG A 229 -2.36 -45.77 -11.02
C ARG A 229 -2.40 -45.17 -12.43
N ARG A 230 -2.57 -43.85 -12.55
CA ARG A 230 -2.50 -43.11 -13.82
C ARG A 230 -1.13 -43.27 -14.49
N SER A 231 -0.06 -42.98 -13.76
CA SER A 231 1.30 -43.00 -14.31
C SER A 231 1.72 -44.40 -14.76
N ARG A 232 1.34 -45.44 -14.00
CA ARG A 232 1.55 -46.85 -14.38
C ARG A 232 0.85 -47.22 -15.67
N LEU A 233 -0.41 -46.81 -15.86
CA LEU A 233 -1.14 -47.09 -17.10
C LEU A 233 -0.53 -46.36 -18.30
N CYS A 234 -0.02 -45.16 -18.10
CA CYS A 234 0.66 -44.40 -19.13
C CYS A 234 1.91 -45.11 -19.71
N LEU A 235 2.54 -46.04 -18.98
CA LEU A 235 3.65 -46.84 -19.53
C LEU A 235 3.25 -47.64 -20.77
N ARG A 236 1.99 -48.08 -20.88
CA ARG A 236 1.50 -48.88 -22.01
C ARG A 236 1.39 -48.10 -23.32
N VAL A 237 1.35 -46.78 -23.22
CA VAL A 237 1.27 -45.85 -24.36
C VAL A 237 2.54 -44.99 -24.50
N ALA A 238 3.55 -45.24 -23.67
CA ALA A 238 4.83 -44.56 -23.75
C ALA A 238 5.55 -44.89 -25.06
N GLY A 239 6.10 -43.87 -25.71
CA GLY A 239 6.78 -43.96 -27.00
C GLY A 239 5.86 -43.91 -28.23
N ASN A 240 4.53 -43.95 -28.07
CA ASN A 240 3.59 -43.99 -29.21
C ASN A 240 3.27 -42.60 -29.80
N GLY A 241 3.76 -41.52 -29.19
CA GLY A 241 3.54 -40.15 -29.64
C GLY A 241 4.54 -39.17 -29.07
N ALA A 242 4.50 -37.93 -29.55
CA ALA A 242 5.32 -36.82 -29.06
C ALA A 242 4.45 -35.61 -28.73
N MET A 243 5.01 -34.68 -27.97
CA MET A 243 4.41 -33.38 -27.68
C MET A 243 5.40 -32.26 -27.99
N ALA A 244 4.91 -31.11 -28.42
CA ALA A 244 5.75 -29.94 -28.66
C ALA A 244 5.07 -28.66 -28.19
N SER A 245 5.84 -27.79 -27.52
CA SER A 245 5.43 -26.44 -27.17
C SER A 245 5.77 -25.48 -28.30
N VAL A 246 4.84 -24.59 -28.64
CA VAL A 246 5.00 -23.55 -29.65
C VAL A 246 4.51 -22.20 -29.10
N GLU A 247 5.29 -21.14 -29.32
CA GLU A 247 4.92 -19.75 -28.97
C GLU A 247 3.97 -19.16 -30.02
N LEU A 248 2.79 -19.77 -30.15
CA LEU A 248 1.69 -19.27 -30.97
C LEU A 248 0.36 -19.36 -30.21
N PRO A 249 -0.61 -18.45 -30.50
CA PRO A 249 -1.97 -18.55 -29.98
C PRO A 249 -2.64 -19.85 -30.43
N ALA A 250 -3.43 -20.46 -29.53
CA ALA A 250 -4.10 -21.74 -29.80
C ALA A 250 -5.02 -21.70 -31.02
N GLN A 251 -5.64 -20.55 -31.30
CA GLN A 251 -6.49 -20.38 -32.49
C GLN A 251 -5.68 -20.48 -33.79
N GLN A 252 -4.52 -19.82 -33.86
CA GLN A 252 -3.62 -19.89 -35.01
C GLN A 252 -3.09 -21.31 -35.21
N VAL A 253 -2.71 -22.01 -34.12
CA VAL A 253 -2.28 -23.41 -34.20
C VAL A 253 -3.39 -24.30 -34.76
N ARG A 254 -4.64 -24.14 -34.31
CA ARG A 254 -5.78 -24.90 -34.85
C ARG A 254 -6.02 -24.63 -36.33
N GLU A 255 -5.90 -23.38 -36.75
CA GLU A 255 -6.02 -23.00 -38.16
C GLU A 255 -4.94 -23.64 -39.02
N GLU A 256 -3.69 -23.67 -38.55
CA GLU A 256 -2.58 -24.34 -39.24
C GLU A 256 -2.79 -25.86 -39.32
N LEU A 257 -3.26 -26.50 -38.25
CA LEU A 257 -3.57 -27.94 -38.23
C LEU A 257 -4.75 -28.31 -39.15
N ALA A 258 -5.70 -27.39 -39.36
CA ALA A 258 -6.89 -27.62 -40.18
C ALA A 258 -6.70 -27.34 -41.69
N ARG A 259 -5.54 -26.85 -42.12
CA ARG A 259 -5.31 -26.48 -43.53
C ARG A 259 -5.46 -27.69 -44.47
N PRO A 260 -6.20 -27.55 -45.60
CA PRO A 260 -6.27 -28.60 -46.62
C PRO A 260 -4.87 -28.97 -47.14
N GLY A 261 -4.51 -30.24 -47.09
CA GLY A 261 -3.18 -30.74 -47.46
C GLY A 261 -2.15 -30.81 -46.32
N ALA A 262 -2.49 -30.36 -45.11
CA ALA A 262 -1.64 -30.55 -43.94
C ALA A 262 -1.55 -32.05 -43.59
N THR A 263 -0.32 -32.54 -43.35
CA THR A 263 -0.02 -33.90 -42.87
C THR A 263 -0.39 -34.12 -41.38
N ALA A 264 -1.13 -33.18 -40.78
CA ALA A 264 -1.30 -33.05 -39.33
C ALA A 264 -2.62 -33.63 -38.75
N ARG A 265 -3.30 -34.54 -39.47
CA ARG A 265 -4.58 -35.11 -39.00
C ARG A 265 -4.49 -35.84 -37.65
N ASP A 266 -3.30 -36.31 -37.30
CA ASP A 266 -3.04 -37.07 -36.08
C ASP A 266 -2.45 -36.20 -34.94
N VAL A 267 -2.49 -34.87 -35.08
CA VAL A 267 -1.98 -33.91 -34.10
C VAL A 267 -3.12 -33.02 -33.61
N VAL A 268 -3.23 -32.86 -32.30
CA VAL A 268 -4.23 -32.01 -31.65
C VAL A 268 -3.58 -31.00 -30.71
N VAL A 269 -4.31 -29.93 -30.38
CA VAL A 269 -3.93 -29.03 -29.29
C VAL A 269 -4.18 -29.73 -27.96
N ALA A 270 -3.11 -30.00 -27.24
CA ALA A 270 -3.09 -30.73 -25.97
C ALA A 270 -3.15 -29.78 -24.77
N VAL A 271 -2.53 -28.59 -24.86
CA VAL A 271 -2.48 -27.60 -23.78
C VAL A 271 -2.60 -26.19 -24.35
N VAL A 272 -3.43 -25.36 -23.72
CA VAL A 272 -3.41 -23.91 -23.87
C VAL A 272 -2.82 -23.31 -22.61
N ALA A 273 -1.50 -23.11 -22.61
CA ALA A 273 -0.75 -22.68 -21.43
C ALA A 273 -0.91 -21.17 -21.20
N SER A 274 -0.82 -20.36 -22.26
CA SER A 274 -1.05 -18.92 -22.20
C SER A 274 -1.65 -18.43 -23.51
N PRO A 275 -2.08 -17.16 -23.61
CA PRO A 275 -2.56 -16.58 -24.87
C PRO A 275 -1.55 -16.68 -26.03
N GLN A 276 -0.26 -16.85 -25.72
CA GLN A 276 0.84 -16.91 -26.68
C GLN A 276 1.56 -18.27 -26.70
N SER A 277 1.17 -19.23 -25.86
CA SER A 277 1.89 -20.49 -25.69
C SER A 277 0.93 -21.68 -25.72
N THR A 278 1.14 -22.57 -26.69
CA THR A 278 0.30 -23.73 -26.96
C THR A 278 1.17 -24.99 -26.99
N VAL A 279 0.66 -26.12 -26.50
CA VAL A 279 1.31 -27.43 -26.67
C VAL A 279 0.44 -28.30 -27.56
N ILE A 280 1.05 -28.87 -28.59
CA ILE A 280 0.44 -29.87 -29.46
C ILE A 280 0.91 -31.28 -29.05
N GLY A 281 0.12 -32.29 -29.36
CA GLY A 281 0.51 -33.68 -29.19
C GLY A 281 -0.10 -34.57 -30.27
N GLY A 282 0.61 -35.64 -30.62
CA GLY A 282 0.20 -36.55 -31.67
C GLY A 282 1.30 -37.51 -32.11
N ALA A 283 1.23 -37.98 -33.36
CA ALA A 283 2.24 -38.85 -33.94
C ALA A 283 3.63 -38.19 -33.95
N ALA A 284 4.66 -38.93 -33.51
CA ALA A 284 5.99 -38.36 -33.25
C ALA A 284 6.65 -37.72 -34.48
N GLN A 285 6.53 -38.34 -35.66
CA GLN A 285 7.10 -37.77 -36.88
C GLN A 285 6.39 -36.46 -37.27
N THR A 286 5.06 -36.47 -37.25
CA THR A 286 4.24 -35.30 -37.60
C THR A 286 4.51 -34.11 -36.67
N VAL A 287 4.68 -34.36 -35.36
CA VAL A 287 5.05 -33.32 -34.39
C VAL A 287 6.43 -32.74 -34.73
N ARG A 288 7.41 -33.58 -35.05
CA ARG A 288 8.77 -33.13 -35.44
C ARG A 288 8.75 -32.30 -36.72
N ASP A 289 7.99 -32.72 -37.72
CA ASP A 289 7.86 -32.00 -38.99
C ASP A 289 7.22 -30.61 -38.77
N LEU A 290 6.19 -30.51 -37.92
CA LEU A 290 5.58 -29.22 -37.55
C LEU A 290 6.55 -28.31 -36.80
N VAL A 291 7.32 -28.86 -35.86
CA VAL A 291 8.35 -28.11 -35.13
C VAL A 291 9.40 -27.55 -36.10
N ALA A 292 9.90 -28.36 -37.04
CA ALA A 292 10.84 -27.91 -38.06
C ALA A 292 10.25 -26.78 -38.93
N GLN A 293 9.00 -26.93 -39.40
CA GLN A 293 8.30 -25.90 -40.18
C GLN A 293 8.05 -24.60 -39.41
N TRP A 294 7.84 -24.66 -38.10
CA TRP A 294 7.76 -23.46 -37.26
C TRP A 294 9.13 -22.81 -37.08
N GLN A 295 10.17 -23.60 -36.84
CA GLN A 295 11.55 -23.09 -36.70
C GLN A 295 12.08 -22.44 -37.98
N GLU A 296 11.75 -22.99 -39.16
CA GLU A 296 12.06 -22.37 -40.46
C GLU A 296 11.39 -20.99 -40.64
N ARG A 297 10.26 -20.76 -39.96
CA ARG A 297 9.54 -19.48 -39.92
C ARG A 297 9.93 -18.60 -38.73
N GLU A 298 11.02 -18.93 -38.04
CA GLU A 298 11.50 -18.23 -36.84
C GLU A 298 10.48 -18.22 -35.67
N VAL A 299 9.53 -19.16 -35.67
CA VAL A 299 8.61 -19.37 -34.56
C VAL A 299 9.28 -20.29 -33.53
N LEU A 300 9.31 -19.85 -32.27
CA LEU A 300 9.85 -20.65 -31.17
C LEU A 300 8.98 -21.89 -30.93
N ALA A 301 9.48 -23.04 -31.35
CA ALA A 301 8.89 -24.35 -31.12
C ALA A 301 9.94 -25.35 -30.66
N ARG A 302 9.57 -26.21 -29.71
CA ARG A 302 10.43 -27.29 -29.20
C ARG A 302 9.61 -28.50 -28.77
N GLU A 303 10.18 -29.68 -28.96
CA GLU A 303 9.63 -30.89 -28.36
C GLU A 303 9.69 -30.82 -26.83
N VAL A 304 8.66 -31.36 -26.19
CA VAL A 304 8.60 -31.51 -24.73
C VAL A 304 9.17 -32.87 -24.39
N ALA A 305 10.11 -32.93 -23.44
CA ALA A 305 10.73 -34.18 -22.98
C ALA A 305 9.73 -35.02 -22.14
N VAL A 306 8.76 -35.61 -22.82
CA VAL A 306 7.75 -36.53 -22.25
C VAL A 306 7.58 -37.72 -23.17
N ASP A 307 7.49 -38.91 -22.58
CA ASP A 307 7.37 -40.16 -23.33
C ASP A 307 5.92 -40.47 -23.73
N VAL A 308 4.95 -39.66 -23.29
CA VAL A 308 3.51 -39.90 -23.49
C VAL A 308 2.85 -38.62 -24.00
N ALA A 309 2.17 -38.72 -25.15
CA ALA A 309 1.33 -37.67 -25.69
C ALA A 309 0.00 -37.56 -24.93
N SER A 310 0.07 -37.14 -23.66
CA SER A 310 -1.10 -36.91 -22.80
C SER A 310 -2.00 -35.81 -23.39
N HIS A 311 -3.29 -35.82 -23.04
CA HIS A 311 -4.28 -34.85 -23.54
C HIS A 311 -4.57 -34.96 -25.03
N THR A 312 -4.39 -36.17 -25.58
CA THR A 312 -4.63 -36.50 -26.98
C THR A 312 -5.33 -37.87 -27.10
N PRO A 313 -5.87 -38.25 -28.28
CA PRO A 313 -6.42 -39.59 -28.50
C PRO A 313 -5.44 -40.75 -28.26
N GLN A 314 -4.13 -40.51 -28.15
CA GLN A 314 -3.13 -41.55 -27.84
C GLN A 314 -3.36 -42.25 -26.49
N VAL A 315 -4.07 -41.61 -25.56
CA VAL A 315 -4.40 -42.21 -24.26
C VAL A 315 -5.71 -43.02 -24.28
N ASP A 316 -6.51 -42.98 -25.35
CA ASP A 316 -7.80 -43.67 -25.44
C ASP A 316 -7.75 -45.16 -25.05
N PRO A 317 -6.73 -45.94 -25.44
CA PRO A 317 -6.64 -47.36 -25.11
C PRO A 317 -6.56 -47.68 -23.60
N ILE A 318 -6.14 -46.71 -22.77
CA ILE A 318 -5.95 -46.92 -21.32
C ILE A 318 -7.08 -46.32 -20.47
N LEU A 319 -7.99 -45.53 -21.05
CA LEU A 319 -9.05 -44.83 -20.30
C LEU A 319 -10.05 -45.76 -19.60
N PRO A 320 -10.53 -46.87 -20.19
CA PRO A 320 -11.46 -47.77 -19.50
C PRO A 320 -10.84 -48.38 -18.23
N GLU A 321 -9.57 -48.78 -18.31
CA GLU A 321 -8.85 -49.35 -17.19
C GLU A 321 -8.52 -48.31 -16.13
N LEU A 322 -8.20 -47.07 -16.54
CA LEU A 322 -8.04 -45.94 -15.61
C LEU A 322 -9.34 -45.69 -14.82
N SER A 323 -10.48 -45.67 -15.51
CA SER A 323 -11.78 -45.49 -14.85
C SER A 323 -12.06 -46.58 -13.83
N GLN A 324 -11.75 -47.84 -14.15
CA GLN A 324 -11.93 -48.97 -13.24
C GLN A 324 -10.96 -48.89 -12.06
N ALA A 325 -9.69 -48.59 -12.32
CA ALA A 325 -8.64 -48.50 -11.31
C ALA A 325 -8.86 -47.35 -10.31
N LEU A 326 -9.70 -46.38 -10.63
CA LEU A 326 -10.04 -45.24 -9.76
C LEU A 326 -11.47 -45.32 -9.19
N GLY A 327 -12.14 -46.46 -9.33
CA GLY A 327 -13.52 -46.64 -8.87
C GLY A 327 -13.71 -46.67 -7.35
N ASP A 328 -12.63 -46.83 -6.59
CA ASP A 328 -12.60 -46.90 -5.12
C ASP A 328 -12.21 -45.56 -4.44
N LEU A 329 -12.03 -44.49 -5.22
CA LEU A 329 -11.75 -43.16 -4.68
C LEU A 329 -12.92 -42.64 -3.85
N THR A 330 -12.61 -41.80 -2.85
CA THR A 330 -13.62 -41.08 -2.07
C THR A 330 -13.48 -39.56 -2.29
N PRO A 331 -13.98 -39.01 -3.41
CA PRO A 331 -13.94 -37.58 -3.68
C PRO A 331 -14.70 -36.78 -2.62
N MET A 332 -14.12 -35.68 -2.20
CA MET A 332 -14.67 -34.76 -1.21
C MET A 332 -14.94 -33.39 -1.85
N LYS A 333 -15.74 -32.57 -1.16
CA LYS A 333 -15.96 -31.18 -1.58
C LYS A 333 -14.73 -30.34 -1.23
N PRO A 334 -14.09 -29.66 -2.22
CA PRO A 334 -12.99 -28.74 -1.93
C PRO A 334 -13.37 -27.67 -0.89
N THR A 335 -12.45 -27.40 0.04
CA THR A 335 -12.56 -26.34 1.06
C THR A 335 -11.86 -25.05 0.64
N ILE A 336 -10.96 -25.13 -0.35
CA ILE A 336 -10.27 -24.00 -0.98
C ILE A 336 -10.81 -23.85 -2.42
N PRO A 337 -11.02 -22.62 -2.92
CA PRO A 337 -11.39 -22.40 -4.32
C PRO A 337 -10.45 -23.12 -5.29
N TYR A 338 -11.03 -23.88 -6.22
CA TYR A 338 -10.31 -24.72 -7.17
C TYR A 338 -10.62 -24.24 -8.58
N TYR A 339 -9.62 -23.76 -9.32
CA TYR A 339 -9.80 -23.47 -10.75
C TYR A 339 -9.27 -24.62 -11.59
N SER A 340 -10.19 -25.38 -12.19
CA SER A 340 -9.85 -26.56 -12.99
C SER A 340 -9.33 -26.15 -14.37
N ALA A 341 -8.20 -26.71 -14.79
CA ALA A 341 -7.73 -26.61 -16.16
C ALA A 341 -8.31 -27.72 -17.04
N THR A 342 -8.85 -28.79 -16.45
CA THR A 342 -9.57 -29.86 -17.14
C THR A 342 -10.98 -29.44 -17.57
N SER A 343 -11.71 -28.73 -16.71
CA SER A 343 -13.11 -28.36 -16.93
C SER A 343 -13.26 -27.25 -17.99
N PHE A 344 -14.42 -27.20 -18.65
CA PHE A 344 -14.71 -26.12 -19.61
C PHE A 344 -14.93 -24.78 -18.93
N ASP A 345 -15.69 -24.77 -17.83
CA ASP A 345 -15.74 -23.64 -16.90
C ASP A 345 -14.71 -23.87 -15.79
N PRO A 346 -13.65 -23.05 -15.70
CA PRO A 346 -12.66 -23.20 -14.65
C PRO A 346 -13.21 -23.00 -13.24
N ARG A 347 -14.31 -22.25 -13.08
CA ARG A 347 -14.92 -21.95 -11.76
C ARG A 347 -15.87 -23.05 -11.30
N GLU A 348 -16.24 -23.97 -12.18
CA GLU A 348 -17.07 -25.11 -11.81
C GLU A 348 -16.33 -25.98 -10.80
N GLN A 349 -17.00 -26.24 -9.68
CA GLN A 349 -16.41 -27.03 -8.61
C GLN A 349 -16.25 -28.50 -9.09
N PRO A 350 -15.02 -29.02 -9.20
CA PRO A 350 -14.81 -30.37 -9.72
C PRO A 350 -15.22 -31.41 -8.69
N THR A 351 -15.86 -32.48 -9.16
CA THR A 351 -15.95 -33.74 -8.41
C THR A 351 -14.78 -34.61 -8.86
N CYS A 352 -13.72 -34.70 -8.06
CA CYS A 352 -12.46 -35.39 -8.43
C CYS A 352 -12.59 -36.93 -8.43
N ASP A 353 -13.62 -37.46 -9.07
CA ASP A 353 -13.92 -38.88 -9.24
C ASP A 353 -13.15 -39.52 -10.42
N ALA A 354 -13.38 -40.81 -10.65
CA ALA A 354 -12.76 -41.54 -11.76
C ALA A 354 -13.01 -40.90 -13.13
N ARG A 355 -14.22 -40.34 -13.36
CA ARG A 355 -14.57 -39.67 -14.62
C ARG A 355 -13.74 -38.41 -14.80
N TYR A 356 -13.60 -37.60 -13.74
CA TYR A 356 -12.75 -36.42 -13.76
C TYR A 356 -11.30 -36.76 -14.15
N TRP A 357 -10.73 -37.84 -13.62
CA TRP A 357 -9.35 -38.23 -13.92
C TRP A 357 -9.16 -38.80 -15.33
N VAL A 358 -10.18 -39.47 -15.87
CA VAL A 358 -10.24 -39.86 -17.28
C VAL A 358 -10.25 -38.61 -18.16
N ASP A 359 -11.11 -37.64 -17.85
CA ASP A 359 -11.21 -36.38 -18.56
C ASP A 359 -9.90 -35.57 -18.45
N ASN A 360 -9.27 -35.54 -17.28
CA ASN A 360 -7.98 -34.88 -17.03
C ASN A 360 -6.84 -35.48 -17.85
N LEU A 361 -6.81 -36.79 -18.09
CA LEU A 361 -5.76 -37.42 -18.89
C LEU A 361 -6.02 -37.24 -20.40
N ARG A 362 -7.29 -37.18 -20.80
CA ARG A 362 -7.70 -37.21 -22.20
C ARG A 362 -7.86 -35.83 -22.83
N HIS A 363 -8.48 -34.90 -22.13
CA HIS A 363 -8.90 -33.64 -22.71
C HIS A 363 -7.85 -32.54 -22.58
N MET A 364 -7.94 -31.57 -23.49
CA MET A 364 -7.02 -30.44 -23.55
C MET A 364 -6.96 -29.67 -22.23
N VAL A 365 -5.75 -29.39 -21.75
CA VAL A 365 -5.53 -28.57 -20.55
C VAL A 365 -5.74 -27.08 -20.88
N ARG A 366 -6.70 -26.45 -20.20
CA ARG A 366 -7.11 -25.04 -20.37
C ARG A 366 -6.49 -24.12 -19.30
N PHE A 367 -5.18 -24.23 -19.08
CA PHE A 367 -4.49 -23.51 -18.00
C PHE A 367 -4.66 -21.98 -18.10
N ALA A 368 -4.54 -21.40 -19.30
CA ALA A 368 -4.77 -19.98 -19.51
C ALA A 368 -6.17 -19.51 -19.09
N ALA A 369 -7.19 -20.37 -19.23
CA ALA A 369 -8.56 -20.05 -18.82
C ALA A 369 -8.70 -20.06 -17.29
N ALA A 370 -8.08 -21.03 -16.61
CA ALA A 370 -8.06 -21.10 -15.16
C ALA A 370 -7.34 -19.90 -14.53
N VAL A 371 -6.17 -19.52 -15.07
CA VAL A 371 -5.43 -18.33 -14.62
C VAL A 371 -6.25 -17.05 -14.85
N ARG A 372 -6.86 -16.89 -16.03
CA ARG A 372 -7.72 -15.74 -16.34
C ARG A 372 -8.88 -15.65 -15.34
N ALA A 373 -9.56 -16.76 -15.05
CA ALA A 373 -10.66 -16.77 -14.09
C ALA A 373 -10.21 -16.31 -12.69
N ALA A 374 -9.06 -16.80 -12.20
CA ALA A 374 -8.50 -16.34 -10.93
C ALA A 374 -8.12 -14.85 -10.95
N LEU A 375 -7.56 -14.33 -12.05
CA LEU A 375 -7.24 -12.90 -12.18
C LEU A 375 -8.51 -12.03 -12.16
N GLU A 376 -9.55 -12.43 -12.89
CA GLU A 376 -10.86 -11.77 -12.90
C GLU A 376 -11.49 -11.75 -11.50
N ASP A 377 -11.31 -12.82 -10.71
CA ASP A 377 -11.84 -12.95 -9.35
C ASP A 377 -11.01 -12.20 -8.28
N GLY A 378 -9.99 -11.46 -8.71
CA GLY A 378 -9.22 -10.53 -7.88
C GLY A 378 -7.89 -11.05 -7.36
N TYR A 379 -7.47 -12.28 -7.71
CA TYR A 379 -6.16 -12.78 -7.27
C TYR A 379 -5.01 -12.10 -8.02
N ARG A 380 -3.96 -11.70 -7.29
CA ARG A 380 -2.79 -10.98 -7.85
C ARG A 380 -1.45 -11.66 -7.57
N VAL A 381 -1.41 -12.59 -6.62
CA VAL A 381 -0.20 -13.32 -6.24
C VAL A 381 -0.39 -14.80 -6.53
N PHE A 382 0.49 -15.35 -7.36
CA PHE A 382 0.53 -16.75 -7.76
C PHE A 382 1.88 -17.33 -7.35
N ALA A 383 1.88 -18.53 -6.79
CA ALA A 383 3.12 -19.24 -6.48
C ALA A 383 3.11 -20.63 -7.09
N GLU A 384 4.13 -20.91 -7.89
CA GLU A 384 4.34 -22.22 -8.48
C GLU A 384 5.06 -23.11 -7.47
N LEU A 385 4.33 -24.09 -6.94
CA LEU A 385 4.84 -25.09 -6.01
C LEU A 385 5.29 -26.31 -6.81
N SER A 386 6.53 -26.30 -7.26
CA SER A 386 7.15 -27.40 -8.00
C SER A 386 8.68 -27.35 -7.86
N PRO A 387 9.40 -28.44 -8.17
CA PRO A 387 10.86 -28.43 -8.10
C PRO A 387 11.55 -27.43 -9.04
N HIS A 388 10.83 -26.94 -10.05
CA HIS A 388 11.30 -25.94 -11.01
C HIS A 388 10.13 -25.26 -11.74
N PRO A 389 10.13 -23.92 -11.88
CA PRO A 389 9.02 -23.22 -12.52
C PRO A 389 8.93 -23.51 -14.01
N LEU A 390 7.76 -23.96 -14.44
CA LEU A 390 7.35 -24.16 -15.83
C LEU A 390 6.23 -23.18 -16.23
N LEU A 391 5.46 -22.67 -15.27
CA LEU A 391 4.18 -21.98 -15.50
C LEU A 391 4.18 -20.51 -15.08
N THR A 392 5.15 -20.04 -14.29
CA THR A 392 5.28 -18.61 -13.92
C THR A 392 5.20 -17.67 -15.14
N ARG A 393 5.90 -17.99 -16.25
CA ARG A 393 5.84 -17.21 -17.50
C ARG A 393 4.44 -17.23 -18.12
N ALA A 394 3.75 -18.38 -18.10
CA ALA A 394 2.40 -18.50 -18.64
C ALA A 394 1.38 -17.69 -17.83
N VAL A 395 1.55 -17.64 -16.50
CA VAL A 395 0.75 -16.76 -15.62
C VAL A 395 0.99 -15.30 -15.98
N GLN A 396 2.25 -14.88 -16.10
CA GLN A 396 2.61 -13.50 -16.49
C GLN A 396 2.04 -13.12 -17.85
N GLN A 397 2.18 -13.98 -18.87
CA GLN A 397 1.61 -13.73 -20.22
C GLN A 397 0.09 -13.57 -20.19
N THR A 398 -0.60 -14.39 -19.39
CA THR A 398 -2.06 -14.28 -19.23
C THR A 398 -2.44 -12.96 -18.56
N ALA A 399 -1.74 -12.57 -17.50
CA ALA A 399 -1.99 -11.30 -16.81
C ALA A 399 -1.70 -10.08 -17.70
N CYS A 400 -0.59 -10.09 -18.45
CA CYS A 400 -0.26 -9.06 -19.42
C CYS A 400 -1.34 -8.90 -20.50
N SER A 401 -1.96 -10.00 -20.95
CA SER A 401 -3.04 -9.93 -21.95
C SER A 401 -4.33 -9.24 -21.44
N LEU A 402 -4.47 -9.13 -20.13
CA LEU A 402 -5.61 -8.50 -19.45
C LEU A 402 -5.26 -7.12 -18.86
N ASP A 403 -4.00 -6.67 -19.02
CA ASP A 403 -3.47 -5.47 -18.36
C ASP A 403 -3.64 -5.49 -16.82
N ILE A 404 -3.47 -6.68 -16.22
CA ILE A 404 -3.57 -6.87 -14.77
C ILE A 404 -2.16 -7.08 -14.19
N PRO A 405 -1.73 -6.29 -13.18
CA PRO A 405 -0.46 -6.53 -12.50
C PRO A 405 -0.51 -7.85 -11.70
N VAL A 406 0.55 -8.64 -11.79
CA VAL A 406 0.65 -9.94 -11.11
C VAL A 406 2.06 -10.17 -10.57
N ALA A 407 2.14 -10.91 -9.46
CA ALA A 407 3.38 -11.50 -8.98
C ALA A 407 3.31 -13.02 -9.16
N ALA A 408 4.28 -13.58 -9.88
CA ALA A 408 4.44 -15.02 -10.07
C ALA A 408 5.74 -15.48 -9.39
N VAL A 409 5.61 -16.17 -8.26
CA VAL A 409 6.72 -16.63 -7.41
C VAL A 409 6.99 -18.11 -7.69
N ALA A 410 8.25 -18.52 -7.70
CA ALA A 410 8.63 -19.93 -7.82
C ALA A 410 9.12 -20.42 -6.45
N ALA A 411 8.60 -21.56 -5.98
CA ALA A 411 9.02 -22.12 -4.69
C ALA A 411 10.45 -22.67 -4.73
N MET A 412 10.85 -23.26 -5.86
CA MET A 412 12.18 -23.84 -6.05
C MET A 412 12.68 -23.56 -7.46
N ARG A 413 14.00 -23.54 -7.64
CA ARG A 413 14.64 -23.55 -8.96
C ARG A 413 15.71 -24.64 -8.97
N ARG A 414 15.96 -25.20 -10.16
CA ARG A 414 16.95 -26.26 -10.35
C ARG A 414 18.30 -25.79 -9.82
N GLU A 415 18.95 -26.66 -9.03
CA GLU A 415 20.32 -26.48 -8.58
C GLU A 415 20.58 -25.18 -7.80
N GLN A 416 19.51 -24.53 -7.31
CA GLN A 416 19.63 -23.36 -6.45
C GLN A 416 19.68 -23.81 -4.98
N PRO A 417 20.74 -23.47 -4.23
CA PRO A 417 20.81 -23.80 -2.80
C PRO A 417 19.68 -23.15 -2.00
N MET A 418 19.17 -23.86 -1.00
CA MET A 418 18.09 -23.43 -0.11
C MET A 418 18.52 -23.46 1.37
N PRO A 419 19.60 -22.76 1.77
CA PRO A 419 20.16 -22.84 3.12
C PRO A 419 19.18 -22.43 4.23
N TRP A 420 18.11 -21.71 3.86
CA TRP A 420 17.05 -21.25 4.75
C TRP A 420 15.71 -21.97 4.52
N GLY A 421 15.74 -23.07 3.77
CA GLY A 421 14.56 -23.79 3.31
C GLY A 421 13.64 -22.89 2.49
N LEU A 422 12.33 -22.93 2.78
CA LEU A 422 11.31 -22.16 2.06
C LEU A 422 11.03 -20.77 2.65
N ARG A 423 11.75 -20.34 3.69
CA ARG A 423 11.57 -18.99 4.29
C ARG A 423 11.75 -17.83 3.28
N PRO A 424 12.71 -17.88 2.33
CA PRO A 424 12.80 -16.87 1.28
C PRO A 424 11.53 -16.79 0.41
N VAL A 425 10.87 -17.92 0.14
CA VAL A 425 9.61 -17.96 -0.61
C VAL A 425 8.49 -17.27 0.17
N VAL A 426 8.44 -17.44 1.50
CA VAL A 426 7.52 -16.71 2.37
C VAL A 426 7.76 -15.20 2.27
N ILE A 427 9.03 -14.78 2.24
CA ILE A 427 9.41 -13.38 2.05
C ILE A 427 8.98 -12.86 0.68
N ASP A 428 9.15 -13.63 -0.39
CA ASP A 428 8.74 -13.22 -1.74
C ASP A 428 7.22 -13.04 -1.82
N LEU A 429 6.45 -13.94 -1.20
CA LEU A 429 4.99 -13.87 -1.16
C LEU A 429 4.50 -12.70 -0.28
N TYR A 430 5.13 -12.51 0.88
CA TYR A 430 4.92 -11.31 1.68
C TYR A 430 5.23 -10.07 0.85
N SER A 431 6.38 -9.97 0.19
CA SER A 431 6.77 -8.83 -0.65
C SER A 431 5.76 -8.53 -1.76
N ALA A 432 5.18 -9.59 -2.34
CA ALA A 432 4.20 -9.51 -3.41
C ALA A 432 2.81 -9.01 -2.99
N GLY A 433 2.45 -9.04 -1.70
CA GLY A 433 1.10 -8.64 -1.26
C GLY A 433 0.21 -9.76 -0.73
N ALA A 434 0.72 -10.99 -0.59
CA ALA A 434 -0.08 -12.11 -0.12
C ALA A 434 -0.33 -12.04 1.39
N ALA A 435 -1.50 -12.52 1.82
CA ALA A 435 -1.80 -12.72 3.22
C ALA A 435 -0.88 -13.81 3.81
N VAL A 436 -0.08 -13.42 4.81
CA VAL A 436 0.80 -14.32 5.57
C VAL A 436 0.43 -14.23 7.04
N ASP A 437 0.07 -15.36 7.65
CA ASP A 437 -0.20 -15.43 9.08
C ASP A 437 1.10 -15.56 9.88
N PHE A 438 1.72 -14.42 10.17
CA PHE A 438 2.90 -14.35 11.03
C PHE A 438 2.63 -14.81 12.48
N GLY A 439 1.37 -15.04 12.88
CA GLY A 439 1.03 -15.67 14.15
C GLY A 439 1.49 -17.13 14.24
N VAL A 440 1.60 -17.83 13.10
CA VAL A 440 2.13 -19.20 13.05
C VAL A 440 3.64 -19.23 13.28
N LEU A 441 4.36 -18.30 12.64
CA LEU A 441 5.82 -18.17 12.77
C LEU A 441 6.24 -17.60 14.13
N HIS A 442 5.45 -16.65 14.65
CA HIS A 442 5.76 -15.89 15.87
C HIS A 442 4.55 -15.92 16.83
N PRO A 443 4.27 -17.07 17.47
CA PRO A 443 3.06 -17.26 18.29
C PRO A 443 2.99 -16.31 19.50
N GLY A 444 4.14 -15.95 20.06
CA GLY A 444 4.28 -14.98 21.13
C GLY A 444 5.64 -14.31 21.11
N GLY A 445 5.78 -13.23 21.88
CA GLY A 445 7.02 -12.49 22.03
C GLY A 445 6.81 -11.21 22.84
N GLN A 446 7.89 -10.71 23.42
CA GLN A 446 7.93 -9.43 24.11
C GLN A 446 8.13 -8.29 23.10
N LEU A 447 7.53 -7.14 23.37
CA LEU A 447 7.70 -5.96 22.52
C LEU A 447 9.10 -5.39 22.70
N VAL A 448 9.78 -5.18 21.58
CA VAL A 448 11.08 -4.49 21.53
C VAL A 448 10.86 -3.07 21.05
N ASP A 449 11.52 -2.10 21.70
CA ASP A 449 11.52 -0.70 21.26
C ASP A 449 12.46 -0.46 20.06
N ALA A 450 12.18 -1.19 18.97
CA ALA A 450 12.92 -1.09 17.73
C ALA A 450 12.64 0.27 17.05
N PRO A 451 13.59 0.82 16.27
CA PRO A 451 13.40 2.10 15.59
C PRO A 451 12.12 2.17 14.76
N LEU A 452 11.45 3.32 14.78
CA LEU A 452 10.30 3.58 13.90
C LEU A 452 10.75 3.67 12.43
N PRO A 453 9.86 3.29 11.48
CA PRO A 453 10.12 3.43 10.05
C PRO A 453 10.54 4.85 9.67
N VAL A 454 11.46 4.94 8.71
CA VAL A 454 11.94 6.20 8.16
C VAL A 454 10.90 6.78 7.20
N TRP A 455 10.71 8.10 7.25
CA TRP A 455 9.76 8.81 6.39
C TRP A 455 10.50 9.48 5.24
N THR A 456 9.97 9.38 4.02
CA THR A 456 10.43 10.21 2.89
C THR A 456 9.96 11.65 3.12
N ARG A 457 10.89 12.54 3.48
CA ARG A 457 10.58 13.95 3.82
C ARG A 457 10.55 14.83 2.57
N ARG A 458 9.43 14.80 1.83
CA ARG A 458 9.17 15.82 0.80
C ARG A 458 8.71 17.11 1.48
N ARG A 459 9.33 18.24 1.13
CA ARG A 459 8.98 19.55 1.69
C ARG A 459 7.67 20.05 1.09
N MET A 460 6.55 19.67 1.69
CA MET A 460 5.22 20.11 1.29
C MET A 460 4.71 21.15 2.29
N LEU A 461 5.25 22.37 2.22
CA LEU A 461 4.84 23.49 3.09
C LEU A 461 4.25 24.60 2.23
N LEU A 462 2.98 24.94 2.48
CA LEU A 462 2.40 26.19 2.00
C LEU A 462 2.96 27.31 2.85
N ARG A 463 3.79 28.16 2.23
CA ARG A 463 4.28 29.38 2.87
C ARG A 463 3.30 30.48 2.53
N PRO A 464 2.61 31.08 3.52
CA PRO A 464 1.81 32.27 3.25
C PRO A 464 2.75 33.34 2.70
N ASP A 465 2.29 34.04 1.66
CA ASP A 465 3.05 35.09 1.02
C ASP A 465 3.40 36.16 2.07
N ARG A 466 4.65 36.64 2.03
CA ARG A 466 5.20 37.50 3.10
C ARG A 466 4.55 38.88 3.17
N ALA A 467 3.64 39.22 2.25
CA ALA A 467 2.93 40.49 2.18
C ALA A 467 1.78 40.67 3.20
N GLY A 468 1.44 39.64 4.00
CA GLY A 468 0.30 39.68 4.94
C GLY A 468 0.66 39.60 6.42
N ARG A 469 1.90 39.89 6.81
CA ARG A 469 2.32 39.83 8.23
C ARG A 469 2.00 41.15 8.92
N HIS A 470 0.76 41.29 9.38
CA HIS A 470 0.34 41.85 10.68
C HIS A 470 -1.17 41.66 10.82
N SER A 471 -1.65 40.41 10.81
CA SER A 471 -2.93 40.09 11.44
C SER A 471 -2.71 38.99 12.48
N CYS A 472 -3.15 39.28 13.70
CA CYS A 472 -3.45 38.22 14.64
C CYS A 472 -4.46 37.29 13.97
N VAL A 473 -4.30 35.98 14.13
CA VAL A 473 -4.87 34.91 13.28
C VAL A 473 -6.42 34.88 13.22
N ASN A 474 -7.15 35.76 13.93
CA ASN A 474 -8.61 35.77 13.99
C ASN A 474 -9.26 37.18 13.90
N THR A 475 -8.65 38.17 13.25
CA THR A 475 -9.30 39.50 13.06
C THR A 475 -9.41 39.86 11.58
N VAL A 476 -10.65 40.03 11.09
CA VAL A 476 -10.94 40.65 9.78
C VAL A 476 -10.84 42.16 9.96
N ALA A 477 -10.04 42.83 9.15
CA ALA A 477 -10.03 44.29 9.11
C ALA A 477 -11.39 44.77 8.57
N ALA A 478 -12.12 45.57 9.35
CA ALA A 478 -13.42 46.09 8.97
C ALA A 478 -13.31 47.18 7.91
N HIS A 479 -12.22 47.96 7.94
CA HIS A 479 -11.95 49.03 6.98
C HIS A 479 -10.44 49.29 6.86
N PRO A 480 -9.87 49.56 5.66
CA PRO A 480 -8.42 49.74 5.48
C PRO A 480 -7.79 50.82 6.36
N LEU A 481 -8.55 51.87 6.69
CA LEU A 481 -8.11 52.96 7.56
C LEU A 481 -8.46 52.75 9.05
N LEU A 482 -9.27 51.76 9.44
CA LEU A 482 -9.63 51.53 10.86
C LEU A 482 -9.10 50.19 11.40
N GLY A 483 -8.78 49.25 10.52
CA GLY A 483 -8.33 47.92 10.90
C GLY A 483 -9.41 47.10 11.60
N ALA A 484 -9.03 46.34 12.62
CA ALA A 484 -9.91 45.43 13.32
C ALA A 484 -10.88 46.18 14.24
N HIS A 485 -12.15 45.73 14.31
CA HIS A 485 -13.21 46.33 15.12
C HIS A 485 -13.63 45.43 16.27
N VAL A 486 -13.83 46.01 17.45
CA VAL A 486 -14.42 45.35 18.62
C VAL A 486 -15.52 46.24 19.21
N ARG A 487 -16.70 45.68 19.44
CA ARG A 487 -17.77 46.31 20.23
C ARG A 487 -17.67 45.85 21.69
N LEU A 488 -17.50 46.79 22.60
CA LEU A 488 -17.52 46.56 24.04
C LEU A 488 -18.97 46.65 24.54
N MET A 489 -19.40 45.63 25.28
CA MET A 489 -20.75 45.50 25.82
C MET A 489 -20.88 46.27 27.15
N GLU A 490 -20.61 47.57 27.11
CA GLU A 490 -20.80 48.51 28.21
C GLU A 490 -22.10 49.32 27.98
N GLU A 491 -22.66 49.97 29.02
CA GLU A 491 -23.80 50.88 28.89
C GLU A 491 -23.38 52.32 29.22
N PRO A 492 -23.35 53.25 28.23
CA PRO A 492 -23.67 53.05 26.81
C PRO A 492 -22.58 52.29 26.01
N PRO A 493 -22.92 51.66 24.87
CA PRO A 493 -22.00 50.80 24.11
C PRO A 493 -20.84 51.60 23.52
N ARG A 494 -19.65 51.00 23.58
CA ARG A 494 -18.40 51.59 23.10
C ARG A 494 -17.78 50.73 22.01
N HIS A 495 -17.32 51.35 20.93
CA HIS A 495 -16.72 50.69 19.79
C HIS A 495 -15.26 51.10 19.68
N VAL A 496 -14.37 50.13 19.48
CA VAL A 496 -12.92 50.34 19.39
C VAL A 496 -12.40 49.72 18.10
N TRP A 497 -11.59 50.50 17.38
CA TRP A 497 -10.87 50.08 16.20
C TRP A 497 -9.37 50.19 16.42
N HIS A 498 -8.62 49.28 15.81
CA HIS A 498 -7.17 49.32 15.81
C HIS A 498 -6.63 48.97 14.42
N GLY A 499 -5.91 49.92 13.82
CA GLY A 499 -5.41 49.86 12.46
C GLY A 499 -3.97 50.36 12.33
N GLU A 500 -3.46 50.32 11.11
CA GLU A 500 -2.09 50.68 10.75
C GLU A 500 -2.15 51.52 9.49
N VAL A 501 -1.77 52.80 9.58
CA VAL A 501 -1.84 53.78 8.47
C VAL A 501 -0.46 54.28 8.04
N GLY A 502 0.60 53.60 8.48
CA GLY A 502 1.95 53.86 8.02
C GLY A 502 2.10 53.64 6.51
N THR A 503 3.05 54.36 5.91
CA THR A 503 3.21 54.37 4.46
C THR A 503 3.73 53.04 3.88
N ALA A 504 4.23 52.12 4.71
CA ALA A 504 4.52 50.75 4.27
C ALA A 504 3.25 49.91 4.13
N ALA A 505 2.24 50.14 4.98
CA ALA A 505 0.96 49.43 4.95
C ALA A 505 0.00 49.99 3.89
N LEU A 506 -0.04 51.32 3.74
CA LEU A 506 -0.88 52.01 2.76
C LEU A 506 -0.01 52.93 1.87
N PRO A 507 0.63 52.40 0.81
CA PRO A 507 1.62 53.15 0.03
C PRO A 507 1.12 54.44 -0.62
N TRP A 508 -0.18 54.54 -0.91
CA TRP A 508 -0.79 55.74 -1.49
C TRP A 508 -0.78 56.94 -0.53
N LEU A 509 -0.63 56.71 0.78
CA LEU A 509 -0.51 57.81 1.75
C LEU A 509 0.82 58.57 1.62
N ARG A 510 1.82 58.02 0.91
CA ARG A 510 3.07 58.74 0.59
C ARG A 510 2.86 59.96 -0.30
N ASP A 511 1.78 59.98 -1.06
CA ASP A 511 1.53 61.02 -2.05
C ASP A 511 0.99 62.31 -1.41
N HIS A 512 0.42 62.21 -0.19
CA HIS A 512 -0.07 63.37 0.55
C HIS A 512 1.00 63.89 1.52
N GLN A 513 1.80 64.84 1.04
CA GLN A 513 2.91 65.44 1.78
C GLN A 513 2.66 66.91 2.09
N ILE A 514 3.04 67.30 3.31
CA ILE A 514 3.06 68.71 3.72
C ILE A 514 4.48 69.01 4.17
N HIS A 515 5.15 69.96 3.50
CA HIS A 515 6.57 70.26 3.69
C HIS A 515 7.48 69.01 3.57
N ASP A 516 7.26 68.20 2.53
CA ASP A 516 8.00 66.97 2.21
C ASP A 516 7.93 65.85 3.28
N VAL A 517 6.97 65.95 4.20
CA VAL A 517 6.68 64.89 5.18
C VAL A 517 5.29 64.32 4.89
N ALA A 518 5.20 62.98 4.78
CA ALA A 518 3.92 62.30 4.62
C ALA A 518 3.03 62.56 5.83
N ALA A 519 1.80 63.01 5.59
CA ALA A 519 0.85 63.34 6.63
C ALA A 519 -0.52 62.75 6.29
N LEU A 520 -1.24 62.27 7.29
CA LEU A 520 -2.56 61.69 7.07
C LEU A 520 -3.52 62.77 6.55
N PRO A 521 -4.16 62.58 5.37
CA PRO A 521 -5.07 63.57 4.81
C PRO A 521 -6.27 63.81 5.74
N GLY A 522 -6.74 65.06 5.81
CA GLY A 522 -7.99 65.39 6.53
C GLY A 522 -9.17 64.53 6.07
N ALA A 523 -9.26 64.25 4.77
CA ALA A 523 -10.27 63.37 4.18
C ALA A 523 -10.21 61.93 4.71
N ALA A 524 -9.04 61.43 5.11
CA ALA A 524 -8.91 60.08 5.68
C ALA A 524 -9.56 60.00 7.06
N PHE A 525 -9.47 61.05 7.89
CA PHE A 525 -10.20 61.11 9.16
C PHE A 525 -11.72 61.20 8.95
N CYS A 526 -12.17 61.93 7.92
CA CYS A 526 -13.59 61.96 7.55
C CYS A 526 -14.10 60.58 7.15
N GLU A 527 -13.33 59.84 6.33
CA GLU A 527 -13.65 58.47 5.94
C GLU A 527 -13.67 57.52 7.15
N MET A 528 -12.69 57.63 8.04
CA MET A 528 -12.66 56.87 9.30
C MET A 528 -13.93 57.12 10.14
N ALA A 529 -14.34 58.39 10.28
CA ALA A 529 -15.55 58.73 11.03
C ALA A 529 -16.83 58.22 10.35
N LEU A 530 -16.91 58.30 9.02
CA LEU A 530 -18.07 57.82 8.25
C LEU A 530 -18.17 56.29 8.30
N ALA A 531 -17.05 55.58 8.13
CA ALA A 531 -16.99 54.13 8.25
C ALA A 531 -17.37 53.65 9.65
N ALA A 532 -16.93 54.37 10.70
CA ALA A 532 -17.36 54.11 12.07
C ALA A 532 -18.86 54.35 12.25
N ALA A 533 -19.40 55.45 11.71
CA ALA A 533 -20.83 55.77 11.76
C ALA A 533 -21.68 54.70 11.06
N HIS A 534 -21.28 54.24 9.86
CA HIS A 534 -21.93 53.15 9.16
C HIS A 534 -21.94 51.86 9.98
N THR A 535 -20.84 51.58 10.69
CA THR A 535 -20.73 50.38 11.54
C THR A 535 -21.67 50.45 12.75
N ILE A 536 -21.92 51.64 13.31
CA ILE A 536 -22.75 51.82 14.51
C ILE A 536 -24.24 52.00 14.16
N PHE A 537 -24.53 52.81 13.14
CA PHE A 537 -25.88 53.30 12.84
C PHE A 537 -26.42 52.85 11.46
N GLY A 538 -25.58 52.25 10.61
CA GLY A 538 -25.95 51.86 9.24
C GLY A 538 -25.71 52.95 8.19
N GLU A 539 -26.02 52.63 6.93
CA GLU A 539 -25.69 53.44 5.74
C GLU A 539 -26.37 54.82 5.67
N GLN A 540 -27.42 55.05 6.47
CA GLN A 540 -28.10 56.35 6.56
C GLN A 540 -27.62 57.17 7.75
N SER A 541 -26.30 57.37 7.84
CA SER A 541 -25.68 58.20 8.87
C SER A 541 -24.89 59.36 8.27
N GLN A 542 -24.76 60.43 9.03
CA GLN A 542 -23.98 61.61 8.67
C GLN A 542 -22.93 61.90 9.74
N VAL A 543 -21.83 62.49 9.31
CA VAL A 543 -20.76 62.98 10.17
C VAL A 543 -20.87 64.50 10.23
N CYS A 544 -20.95 65.08 11.43
CA CYS A 544 -21.11 66.51 11.66
C CYS A 544 -20.03 67.02 12.62
N ASP A 545 -19.82 68.34 12.60
CA ASP A 545 -18.94 69.04 13.53
C ASP A 545 -17.50 68.50 13.60
N ILE A 546 -16.95 68.05 12.47
CA ILE A 546 -15.57 67.56 12.38
C ILE A 546 -14.61 68.68 12.73
N ARG A 547 -13.73 68.44 13.71
CA ARG A 547 -12.67 69.36 14.10
C ARG A 547 -11.33 68.71 13.92
N PHE A 548 -10.41 69.46 13.31
CA PHE A 548 -9.03 69.03 13.18
C PHE A 548 -8.11 69.75 14.18
N GLU A 549 -7.53 69.02 15.13
CA GLU A 549 -6.70 69.60 16.21
C GLU A 549 -5.20 69.67 15.86
N GLU A 550 -4.59 68.58 15.40
CA GLU A 550 -3.16 68.48 15.06
C GLU A 550 -2.85 67.57 13.83
N MET A 551 -1.88 67.93 13.01
CA MET A 551 -1.52 67.07 11.88
C MET A 551 -0.87 65.76 12.33
N LEU A 552 -1.35 64.62 11.83
CA LEU A 552 -0.70 63.31 12.05
C LEU A 552 0.34 63.05 10.96
N LEU A 553 1.61 63.11 11.32
CA LEU A 553 2.72 62.71 10.45
C LEU A 553 2.81 61.19 10.37
N LEU A 554 3.13 60.67 9.19
CA LEU A 554 3.17 59.24 8.89
C LEU A 554 4.62 58.76 8.72
N ASP A 555 4.95 57.72 9.47
CA ASP A 555 6.17 56.93 9.28
C ASP A 555 5.86 55.68 8.43
N ASP A 556 6.87 54.83 8.19
CA ASP A 556 6.66 53.52 7.55
C ASP A 556 5.64 52.67 8.33
N GLN A 557 5.62 52.81 9.66
CA GLN A 557 4.66 52.19 10.58
C GLN A 557 4.08 53.28 11.49
N THR A 558 2.77 53.46 11.44
CA THR A 558 1.97 54.40 12.22
C THR A 558 0.70 53.70 12.70
N PRO A 559 0.73 53.01 13.86
CA PRO A 559 -0.43 52.36 14.43
C PRO A 559 -1.41 53.41 14.94
N ILE A 560 -2.70 53.14 14.75
CA ILE A 560 -3.79 54.02 15.17
C ILE A 560 -4.85 53.23 15.92
N GLY A 561 -5.40 53.85 16.95
CA GLY A 561 -6.62 53.44 17.62
C GLY A 561 -7.73 54.43 17.29
N ALA A 562 -8.97 53.95 17.14
CA ALA A 562 -10.12 54.83 17.09
C ALA A 562 -11.20 54.33 18.03
N VAL A 563 -11.94 55.25 18.64
CA VAL A 563 -12.96 54.94 19.63
C VAL A 563 -14.22 55.72 19.29
N ALA A 564 -15.36 55.04 19.27
CA ALA A 564 -16.67 55.69 19.28
C ALA A 564 -17.42 55.34 20.55
N SER A 565 -17.93 56.34 21.25
CA SER A 565 -18.78 56.19 22.43
C SER A 565 -20.16 56.75 22.11
N VAL A 566 -21.21 55.95 22.30
CA VAL A 566 -22.60 56.41 22.13
C VAL A 566 -22.95 57.32 23.31
N GLU A 567 -23.25 58.59 23.05
CA GLU A 567 -23.55 59.59 24.09
C GLU A 567 -25.06 59.69 24.35
N GLU A 568 -25.85 59.63 23.27
CA GLU A 568 -27.31 59.64 23.28
C GLU A 568 -27.85 58.68 22.21
N PRO A 569 -29.12 58.25 22.26
CA PRO A 569 -29.71 57.40 21.22
C PRO A 569 -29.56 58.03 19.83
N GLY A 570 -28.74 57.41 18.98
CA GLY A 570 -28.48 57.90 17.63
C GLY A 570 -27.38 58.95 17.53
N VAL A 571 -26.63 59.25 18.60
CA VAL A 571 -25.46 60.14 18.55
C VAL A 571 -24.25 59.48 19.18
N ALA A 572 -23.13 59.43 18.45
CA ALA A 572 -21.85 58.93 18.98
C ALA A 572 -20.72 59.93 18.76
N GLY A 573 -19.89 60.10 19.79
CA GLY A 573 -18.62 60.80 19.71
C GLY A 573 -17.54 59.84 19.23
N PHE A 574 -16.88 60.15 18.11
CA PHE A 574 -15.78 59.39 17.53
C PHE A 574 -14.47 60.14 17.69
N VAL A 575 -13.40 59.43 18.08
CA VAL A 575 -12.06 59.98 18.30
C VAL A 575 -11.00 59.04 17.72
N VAL A 576 -10.06 59.58 16.94
CA VAL A 576 -8.85 58.86 16.50
C VAL A 576 -7.69 59.23 17.42
N GLN A 577 -6.91 58.23 17.82
CA GLN A 577 -5.76 58.35 18.71
C GLN A 577 -4.58 57.58 18.13
N THR A 578 -3.39 58.10 18.35
CA THR A 578 -2.14 57.42 17.99
C THR A 578 -1.27 57.33 19.23
N GLU A 579 -0.69 56.18 19.51
CA GLU A 579 0.35 56.08 20.55
C GLU A 579 1.65 56.67 20.01
N GLN A 580 1.85 57.99 20.17
CA GLN A 580 3.21 58.51 20.12
C GLN A 580 3.91 58.12 21.42
N GLN A 581 5.10 57.53 21.31
CA GLN A 581 5.93 57.07 22.43
C GLN A 581 6.18 58.18 23.49
N ASN A 582 5.27 58.35 24.47
CA ASN A 582 5.52 58.51 25.90
C ASN A 582 4.25 58.84 26.70
N GLN A 583 4.05 58.09 27.80
CA GLN A 583 3.24 58.39 29.00
C GLN A 583 1.72 58.11 28.96
N ARG A 584 1.35 56.94 29.49
CA ARG A 584 0.05 56.68 30.15
C ARG A 584 -0.06 57.51 31.43
N CYS A 585 -1.18 58.19 31.63
CA CYS A 585 -1.63 58.65 32.96
C CYS A 585 -3.10 58.28 33.10
N ASP A 586 -3.38 57.47 34.13
CA ASP A 586 -4.72 57.12 34.59
C ASP A 586 -5.33 58.28 35.41
N GLU A 587 -6.67 58.35 35.41
CA GLU A 587 -7.61 59.02 36.37
C GLU A 587 -8.43 60.27 35.93
N PRO A 588 -9.67 60.44 36.48
CA PRO A 588 -10.85 60.97 35.79
C PRO A 588 -11.23 62.45 36.08
N ALA A 589 -12.27 62.90 35.36
CA ALA A 589 -12.73 64.29 35.17
C ALA A 589 -13.09 65.14 36.41
N GLN A 590 -12.83 66.47 36.36
CA GLN A 590 -13.73 67.56 36.83
C GLN A 590 -13.21 69.00 36.53
N TYR A 591 -14.15 69.96 36.49
CA TYR A 591 -14.04 71.37 36.04
C TYR A 591 -13.50 72.40 37.09
N CYS A 592 -13.04 73.56 36.57
CA CYS A 592 -12.79 74.92 37.15
C CYS A 592 -11.35 75.38 37.56
N ARG A 593 -10.97 76.54 36.98
CA ARG A 593 -9.69 77.32 37.00
C ARG A 593 -9.52 78.24 38.26
N PRO A 594 -8.36 78.93 38.57
CA PRO A 594 -7.26 79.42 37.67
C PRO A 594 -5.77 79.31 38.13
N TYR A 595 -4.88 79.03 37.15
CA TYR A 595 -3.48 79.46 36.81
C TYR A 595 -2.39 79.80 37.89
N PRO A 596 -1.05 79.64 37.66
CA PRO A 596 -0.30 79.41 36.39
C PRO A 596 0.82 78.32 36.36
N ARG A 597 1.12 77.85 35.12
CA ARG A 597 2.42 77.37 34.53
C ARG A 597 3.09 76.12 35.18
N LYS A 598 3.62 75.11 34.45
CA LYS A 598 3.95 74.87 33.03
C LYS A 598 4.22 73.34 32.88
N THR A 599 4.14 72.84 31.64
CA THR A 599 4.69 71.58 31.05
C THR A 599 4.04 70.22 31.38
N GLY A 600 3.31 69.68 30.39
CA GLY A 600 2.84 68.30 30.26
C GLY A 600 1.60 68.24 29.36
N ARG A 601 1.72 67.77 28.11
CA ARG A 601 0.61 67.71 27.13
C ARG A 601 -0.29 66.49 27.43
N PRO A 602 -1.63 66.63 27.45
CA PRO A 602 -2.56 65.49 27.51
C PRO A 602 -2.68 64.78 26.14
N PRO A 603 -3.22 63.54 26.08
CA PRO A 603 -3.50 62.85 24.82
C PRO A 603 -4.45 63.66 23.94
N MET A 604 -4.16 63.68 22.63
CA MET A 604 -4.93 64.44 21.65
C MET A 604 -6.26 63.75 21.34
N THR A 605 -7.33 64.53 21.29
CA THR A 605 -8.70 64.07 21.11
C THR A 605 -9.35 64.80 19.95
N TRP A 606 -10.13 64.08 19.15
CA TRP A 606 -10.72 64.60 17.91
C TRP A 606 -12.20 64.32 17.95
N PRO A 607 -13.01 65.12 18.69
CA PRO A 607 -14.42 64.81 18.85
C PRO A 607 -15.15 65.00 17.51
N ILE A 608 -15.82 63.95 17.04
CA ILE A 608 -16.66 63.96 15.84
C ILE A 608 -18.04 63.41 16.21
N TYR A 609 -19.10 64.16 15.92
CA TYR A 609 -20.48 63.78 16.24
C TYR A 609 -21.14 63.13 15.02
N CYS A 610 -21.59 61.89 15.18
CA CYS A 610 -22.27 61.15 14.11
C CYS A 610 -23.71 60.84 14.52
N GLY A 611 -24.68 61.07 13.62
CA GLY A 611 -26.09 60.71 13.87
C GLY A 611 -26.91 60.43 12.59
N PRO A 612 -28.16 59.94 12.73
CA PRO A 612 -29.01 59.59 11.61
C PRO A 612 -29.55 60.82 10.89
N ILE A 613 -29.77 60.70 9.58
CA ILE A 613 -30.37 61.77 8.77
C ILE A 613 -31.85 61.93 9.15
N GLY A 614 -32.19 62.99 9.89
CA GLY A 614 -33.58 63.45 10.05
C GLY A 614 -34.20 63.50 11.46
N ALA A 615 -33.45 63.32 12.56
CA ALA A 615 -34.01 63.50 13.92
C ALA A 615 -33.78 64.94 14.42
N ALA A 616 -34.85 65.74 14.45
CA ALA A 616 -34.83 67.10 15.00
C ALA A 616 -34.88 67.08 16.54
N THR A 617 -33.83 67.58 17.20
CA THR A 617 -33.90 68.05 18.59
C THR A 617 -32.96 69.24 18.82
N THR A 618 -33.56 70.42 18.83
CA THR A 618 -33.16 71.70 19.47
C THR A 618 -31.66 71.99 19.71
N ALA A 619 -31.03 72.68 18.76
CA ALA A 619 -29.85 73.51 19.00
C ALA A 619 -30.25 74.92 19.51
N PRO A 620 -29.52 75.55 20.45
CA PRO A 620 -29.66 76.99 20.71
C PRO A 620 -28.96 77.80 19.60
N ARG A 621 -29.65 78.85 19.14
CA ARG A 621 -29.30 79.73 18.03
C ARG A 621 -27.91 80.36 18.14
N CYS A 622 -27.18 80.36 17.03
CA CYS A 622 -26.11 81.33 16.74
C CYS A 622 -26.71 82.72 16.45
N GLU A 623 -26.22 83.75 17.15
CA GLU A 623 -26.30 85.13 16.69
C GLU A 623 -25.07 85.49 15.84
N SER A 624 -25.34 86.41 14.92
CA SER A 624 -24.59 86.85 13.73
C SER A 624 -23.20 87.43 13.96
N GLY A 625 -22.34 87.29 12.94
CA GLY A 625 -21.13 88.11 12.83
C GLY A 625 -20.29 87.85 11.60
N SER A 626 -20.81 88.25 10.44
CA SER A 626 -20.11 88.70 9.21
C SER A 626 -18.63 88.34 9.00
N GLY A 627 -18.36 87.70 7.87
CA GLY A 627 -17.00 87.62 7.31
C GLY A 627 -16.94 86.78 6.04
N SER A 628 -17.37 87.36 4.93
CA SER A 628 -17.06 86.90 3.58
C SER A 628 -15.57 86.60 3.44
N VAL A 629 -15.19 85.59 2.64
CA VAL A 629 -14.40 85.76 1.41
C VAL A 629 -14.00 84.39 0.85
N VAL A 630 -14.17 84.33 -0.46
CA VAL A 630 -13.86 83.27 -1.41
C VAL A 630 -12.37 83.29 -1.78
N PHE A 631 -11.88 82.14 -2.25
CA PHE A 631 -10.83 81.90 -3.26
C PHE A 631 -9.57 81.20 -2.77
N GLY A 632 -9.13 80.25 -3.60
CA GLY A 632 -7.80 79.67 -3.62
C GLY A 632 -7.84 78.29 -4.21
#